data_AF-A0A529HXV0-F1
#
_entry.id   AF-A0A529HXV0-F1
#
_cell.length_a   1.000
_cell.length_b   1.000
_cell.length_c   1.000
_cell.angle_alpha   90.00
_cell.angle_beta   90.00
_cell.angle_gamma   90.00
#
_symmetry.space_group_name_H-M   'P 1'
#
loop_
_entity.id
_entity.type
_entity.pdbx_description
1 polymer ?
#
loop_
_entity_poly.entity_id
_entity_poly.type
_entity_poly.pdbx_seq_one_letter_code
_entity_poly.pdbx_strand_id
1 'polypeptide(L)' 'MIRFASLAGAAMLVATAALADQPVLTGSKAFGDWKADRPGVRRLIKPQDLPAPYRT' A
#
# COMPACT_ATOMS: atom_id res chain seq x y z
N MET A 1 10.45 -11.54 46.37
CA MET A 1 10.30 -12.24 45.08
C MET A 1 9.53 -11.31 44.14
N ILE A 2 10.24 -10.59 43.27
CA ILE A 2 9.62 -9.58 42.39
C ILE A 2 9.02 -10.30 41.18
N ARG A 3 7.71 -10.16 41.00
CA ARG A 3 6.94 -10.77 39.92
C ARG A 3 7.16 -9.97 38.62
N PHE A 4 8.15 -10.35 37.82
CA PHE A 4 8.37 -9.81 36.46
C PHE A 4 7.43 -10.41 35.40
N ALA A 5 6.19 -10.73 35.78
CA ALA A 5 5.24 -11.42 34.90
C ALA A 5 4.36 -10.47 34.06
N SER A 6 4.68 -9.17 34.01
CA SER A 6 3.84 -8.16 33.36
C SER A 6 4.40 -7.59 32.05
N LEU A 7 5.61 -7.99 31.61
CA LEU A 7 6.21 -7.45 30.38
C LEU A 7 5.89 -8.25 29.10
N ALA A 8 5.09 -9.31 29.16
CA ALA A 8 4.76 -10.11 27.96
C ALA A 8 3.56 -9.58 27.16
N GLY A 9 2.71 -8.73 27.76
CA GLY A 9 1.47 -8.26 27.12
C GLY A 9 1.60 -6.98 26.27
N ALA A 10 2.63 -6.16 26.48
CA ALA A 10 2.72 -4.83 25.87
C ALA A 10 3.40 -4.80 24.49
N ALA A 11 4.04 -5.88 24.05
CA ALA A 11 4.78 -5.92 22.79
C ALA A 11 3.93 -6.29 21.56
N MET A 12 2.68 -6.75 21.75
CA MET A 12 1.85 -7.34 20.69
C MET A 12 0.79 -6.37 20.11
N LEU A 13 1.01 -5.05 20.17
CA LEU A 13 0.03 -4.07 19.67
C LEU A 13 0.60 -3.04 18.67
N VAL A 14 1.85 -3.17 18.23
CA VAL A 14 2.51 -2.18 17.34
C VAL A 14 2.50 -2.63 15.87
N ALA A 15 1.43 -3.26 15.39
CA ALA A 15 1.31 -3.67 13.97
C ALA A 15 0.19 -2.93 13.19
N THR A 16 -0.45 -1.92 13.77
CA THR A 16 -1.57 -1.20 13.13
C THR A 16 -1.18 0.11 12.44
N ALA A 17 0.11 0.49 12.41
CA ALA A 17 0.55 1.81 11.98
C ALA A 17 0.51 2.09 10.46
N ALA A 18 0.02 1.18 9.61
CA ALA A 18 0.13 1.33 8.15
C ALA A 18 -1.19 1.55 7.39
N LEU A 19 -2.28 1.92 8.08
CA LEU A 19 -3.54 2.37 7.46
C LEU A 19 -3.53 3.89 7.15
N ALA A 20 -2.34 4.47 6.96
CA ALA A 20 -2.24 5.85 6.47
C ALA A 20 -2.85 5.95 5.06
N ASP A 21 -3.42 7.10 4.72
CA ASP A 21 -4.00 7.39 3.41
C ASP A 21 -2.91 7.24 2.33
N GLN A 22 -2.84 6.06 1.72
CA GLN A 22 -1.81 5.72 0.75
C GLN A 22 -1.99 6.61 -0.48
N PRO A 23 -0.93 7.30 -0.95
CA PRO A 23 -1.05 8.18 -2.09
C PRO A 23 -1.52 7.40 -3.32
N VAL A 24 -2.54 7.92 -3.99
CA VAL A 24 -3.08 7.33 -5.21
C VAL A 24 -2.15 7.66 -6.38
N LEU A 25 -1.65 6.64 -7.06
CA LEU A 25 -0.85 6.81 -8.28
C LEU A 25 -1.76 7.23 -9.44
N THR A 26 -1.35 8.26 -10.16
CA THR A 26 -2.10 8.88 -11.27
C THR A 26 -1.19 9.14 -12.48
N GLY A 27 -1.81 9.36 -13.64
CA GLY A 27 -1.09 9.66 -14.88
C GLY A 27 -0.09 8.56 -15.24
N SER A 28 1.11 8.93 -15.71
CA SER A 28 2.15 7.98 -16.10
C SER A 28 2.60 7.06 -14.95
N LYS A 29 2.56 7.53 -13.71
CA LYS A 29 2.94 6.74 -12.52
C LYS A 29 1.91 5.67 -12.15
N ALA A 30 0.69 5.75 -12.67
CA ALA A 30 -0.33 4.72 -12.48
C ALA A 30 -0.03 3.46 -13.30
N PHE A 31 0.85 3.55 -14.30
CA PHE A 31 1.28 2.43 -15.13
C PHE A 31 2.60 1.85 -14.62
N GLY A 32 2.71 0.53 -14.64
CA GLY A 32 3.85 -0.22 -14.10
C GLY A 32 3.45 -1.66 -13.76
N ASP A 33 4.41 -2.51 -13.40
CA ASP A 33 4.16 -3.91 -13.05
C ASP A 33 3.52 -4.05 -11.67
N TRP A 34 2.67 -5.07 -11.48
CA TRP A 34 2.01 -5.37 -10.22
C TRP A 34 2.97 -6.00 -9.21
N LYS A 35 4.05 -6.64 -9.66
CA LYS A 35 5.01 -7.33 -8.77
C LYS A 35 5.80 -6.38 -7.87
N ALA A 36 5.98 -5.13 -8.32
CA ALA A 36 6.67 -4.09 -7.55
C ALA A 36 5.74 -3.39 -6.54
N ASP A 37 4.43 -3.62 -6.63
CA ASP A 37 3.46 -3.01 -5.74
C ASP A 37 3.49 -3.65 -4.35
N ARG A 38 3.42 -2.80 -3.33
CA ARG A 38 3.22 -3.22 -1.95
C ARG A 38 1.71 -3.34 -1.67
N PRO A 39 1.29 -4.08 -0.62
CA PRO A 39 -0.11 -4.13 -0.23
C PRO A 39 -0.71 -2.73 -0.01
N GLY A 40 -1.91 -2.50 -0.56
CA GLY A 40 -2.63 -1.23 -0.41
C GLY A 40 -2.30 -0.15 -1.45
N VAL A 41 -1.44 -0.42 -2.43
CA VAL A 41 -1.22 0.51 -3.55
C VAL A 41 -2.53 0.74 -4.31
N ARG A 42 -2.85 2.02 -4.54
CA ARG A 42 -4.04 2.45 -5.29
C ARG A 42 -3.59 3.15 -6.57
N ARG A 43 -4.20 2.79 -7.69
CA ARG A 43 -3.97 3.38 -9.02
C ARG A 43 -5.28 3.93 -9.56
N LEU A 44 -5.26 5.16 -10.07
CA LEU A 44 -6.38 5.75 -10.80
C LEU A 44 -5.95 5.89 -12.26
N ILE A 45 -6.55 5.05 -13.11
CA ILE A 45 -6.36 5.06 -14.56
C ILE A 45 -7.67 5.49 -15.18
N LYS A 46 -7.67 6.64 -15.86
CA LYS A 46 -8.81 7.17 -16.59
C LYS A 46 -8.66 6.85 -18.09
N PRO A 47 -9.74 6.90 -18.88
CA PRO A 47 -9.65 6.71 -20.33
C PRO A 47 -8.63 7.64 -21.02
N GLN A 48 -8.41 8.84 -20.50
CA GLN A 48 -7.44 9.80 -21.06
C GLN A 48 -5.99 9.45 -20.76
N ASP A 49 -5.74 8.58 -19.77
CA ASP A 49 -4.40 8.13 -19.41
C ASP A 49 -3.93 6.97 -20.31
N LEU A 50 -4.85 6.32 -21.04
CA LEU A 50 -4.55 5.15 -21.85
C LEU A 50 -3.75 5.53 -23.11
N PRO A 51 -2.78 4.69 -23.52
CA PRO A 51 -2.11 4.85 -24.81
C PRO A 51 -3.12 4.70 -25.95
N ALA A 52 -2.80 5.29 -27.11
CA ALA A 52 -3.63 5.17 -28.29
C ALA A 52 -3.86 3.69 -28.65
N PRO A 53 -5.08 3.31 -29.09
CA PRO A 53 -5.34 1.96 -29.55
C PRO A 53 -4.41 1.59 -30.71
N TYR A 54 -3.96 0.34 -30.73
CA TYR A 54 -3.27 -0.20 -31.89
C TYR A 54 -4.23 -0.22 -33.10
N ARG A 55 -3.76 0.24 -34.26
CA ARG A 55 -4.48 -0.03 -35.51
C ARG A 55 -4.25 -1.49 -35.90
N THR A 56 -5.33 -2.22 -36.11
CA THR A 56 -5.34 -3.55 -36.74
C THR A 56 -5.27 -3.46 -38.25
#